data_AF-A0A177TS90-F1
#
_entry.id   AF-A0A177TS90-F1
#
_cell.length_a   1.000
_cell.length_b   1.000
_cell.length_c   1.000
_cell.angle_alpha   90.00
_cell.angle_beta   90.00
_cell.angle_gamma   90.00
#
_symmetry.space_group_name_H-M   'P 1'
#
loop_
_entity.id
_entity.type
_entity.pdbx_description
1 polymer ?
#
loop_
_entity_poly.entity_id
_entity_poly.type
_entity_poly.pdbx_seq_one_letter_code
_entity_poly.pdbx_strand_id
1 'polypeptide(L)'
;MDNGKTNTHGRIEYGGCMRSKTVLECPHNALAIYLFERIHVDKEPFPTFKRREDWYPIHLLRHTDRTSPLQYWSHYVTMRDIQHELGIHTSKKTHLNRGGAARHAEDSGASEGEIRRAGRWNVQEMQGCYLTGLPRKAMRALAGFPTKPGSYFLPRATINPPPALLAMIWPGVETAQIGIETGAYEKDLAAQGFLRLLVYLRIVLIQDAVVMRKLYPSLPFLQHSIFSTPIFLSFAKDLETALELNERPLSVSVNEVLPEIHQYLTDMRRDQQAAHLITQHTSNNMMHLAGLVQGAFTQLSHQIQTLSNQEIKVTVHVEQQRSLPVAVAATTTSSSSSTPLSTLPWTPPSSSLSFLQQQQQSASYLGARLPLPASSSAVSVSAAATAAALACARPISPSPSIGSVEEPSASASTVSRGPMLALPAPPAPVLPATPSPDYSSALPSHRGPPSGSGSSAGASAFPPASASLSLSPPPAFALPVFSAPSTPSLSLQSSEPEKYEQSRIITTITHVWEEYSKGINGGPAVRDLETRWQHKWRADVKNRKFFSQRSKLYSIIQRLAAEKRISEDAAATALESARAALKKSVDWCQKHTDILYTATLSCLVS
;
A
#
# COMPACT_ATOMS: atom_id res chain seq x y z
N MET A 1 20.93 -7.17 8.63
CA MET A 1 19.69 -6.79 9.37
C MET A 1 18.91 -8.08 9.59
N ASP A 2 19.38 -8.96 10.48
CA ASP A 2 19.16 -10.40 10.27
C ASP A 2 18.26 -11.05 11.34
N ASN A 3 17.66 -10.21 12.20
CA ASN A 3 16.85 -10.61 13.36
C ASN A 3 15.35 -10.25 13.19
N GLY A 4 14.85 -10.25 11.95
CA GLY A 4 13.44 -9.97 11.64
C GLY A 4 12.59 -11.23 11.53
N LYS A 5 11.26 -11.06 11.52
CA LYS A 5 10.35 -12.19 11.25
C LYS A 5 10.56 -12.70 9.83
N THR A 6 10.88 -13.98 9.70
CA THR A 6 11.14 -14.64 8.42
C THR A 6 9.88 -15.25 7.83
N ASN A 7 9.83 -15.32 6.49
CA ASN A 7 8.86 -16.13 5.76
C ASN A 7 9.26 -17.62 5.80
N THR A 8 8.45 -18.46 5.15
CA THR A 8 8.68 -19.91 5.00
C THR A 8 10.00 -20.28 4.30
N HIS A 9 10.68 -19.33 3.65
CA HIS A 9 11.97 -19.51 2.98
C HIS A 9 13.14 -18.93 3.79
N GLY A 10 12.93 -18.61 5.09
CA GLY A 10 13.97 -18.06 5.96
C GLY A 10 14.33 -16.60 5.71
N ARG A 11 13.61 -15.90 4.81
CA ARG A 11 13.91 -14.51 4.44
C ARG A 11 13.07 -13.52 5.23
N ILE A 12 13.68 -12.44 5.70
CA ILE A 12 12.98 -11.43 6.50
C ILE A 12 11.92 -10.69 5.69
N GLU A 13 10.72 -10.59 6.27
CA GLU A 13 9.60 -9.88 5.68
C GLU A 13 9.51 -8.44 6.20
N TYR A 14 9.47 -7.49 5.25
CA TYR A 14 9.22 -6.08 5.57
C TYR A 14 7.78 -5.71 5.22
N GLY A 15 7.06 -5.10 6.17
CA GLY A 15 5.83 -4.36 5.92
C GLY A 15 6.14 -2.87 5.78
N GLY A 16 5.45 -2.19 4.87
CA GLY A 16 5.64 -0.75 4.64
C GLY A 16 4.34 0.00 4.81
N CYS A 17 4.41 1.17 5.43
CA CYS A 17 3.30 2.09 5.56
C CYS A 17 3.79 3.51 5.22
N MET A 18 2.88 4.40 4.80
CA MET A 18 3.16 5.82 4.56
C MET A 18 2.22 6.68 5.43
N ARG A 19 2.59 7.92 5.74
CA ARG A 19 1.63 8.86 6.34
C ARG A 19 0.55 9.13 5.29
N SER A 20 -0.72 9.01 5.66
CA SER A 20 -1.83 9.28 4.74
C SER A 20 -1.91 10.79 4.44
N LYS A 21 -2.34 11.13 3.22
CA LYS A 21 -2.72 12.47 2.80
C LYS A 21 -3.76 13.04 3.77
N THR A 22 -4.73 12.25 4.19
CA THR A 22 -5.72 12.59 5.22
C THR A 22 -5.14 12.36 6.62
N VAL A 23 -5.35 13.28 7.57
CA VAL A 23 -4.82 13.14 8.93
C VAL A 23 -5.54 12.04 9.74
N LEU A 24 -6.85 11.87 9.52
CA LEU A 24 -7.70 10.89 10.21
C LEU A 24 -7.39 9.44 9.79
N GLU A 25 -6.93 9.26 8.56
CA GLU A 25 -6.57 7.95 7.98
C GLU A 25 -5.08 7.64 8.18
N CYS A 26 -4.33 8.48 8.90
CA CYS A 26 -2.89 8.35 9.04
C CYS A 26 -2.54 7.36 10.17
N PRO A 27 -2.08 6.13 9.87
CA PRO A 27 -1.81 5.13 10.92
C PRO A 27 -0.59 5.49 11.78
N HIS A 28 0.32 6.32 11.26
CA HIS A 28 1.44 6.86 12.03
C HIS A 28 0.94 7.84 13.10
N ASN A 29 -0.04 8.67 12.78
CA ASN A 29 -0.68 9.58 13.73
C ASN A 29 -1.51 8.80 14.76
N ALA A 30 -2.33 7.84 14.32
CA ALA A 30 -3.09 6.99 15.23
C ALA A 30 -2.19 6.25 16.24
N LEU A 31 -1.06 5.70 15.78
CA LEU A 31 -0.06 5.07 16.66
C LEU A 31 0.60 6.08 17.61
N ALA A 32 0.94 7.29 17.12
CA ALA A 32 1.55 8.33 17.93
C ALA A 32 0.61 8.84 19.04
N ILE A 33 -0.66 9.12 18.70
CA ILE A 33 -1.70 9.53 19.66
C ILE A 33 -1.90 8.43 20.70
N TYR A 34 -2.09 7.18 20.28
CA TYR A 34 -2.30 6.06 21.21
C TYR A 34 -1.11 5.83 22.18
N LEU A 35 0.14 5.92 21.70
CA LEU A 35 1.32 5.84 22.57
C LEU A 35 1.50 7.09 23.45
N PHE A 36 1.01 8.25 23.00
CA PHE A 36 1.00 9.47 23.79
C PHE A 36 -0.04 9.38 24.92
N GLU A 37 -1.27 8.97 24.60
CA GLU A 37 -2.34 8.79 25.58
C GLU A 37 -1.94 7.80 26.66
N ARG A 38 -1.42 6.62 26.30
CA ARG A 38 -0.91 5.64 27.29
C ARG A 38 0.10 6.24 28.27
N ILE A 39 1.13 6.94 27.78
CA ILE A 39 2.26 7.36 28.63
C ILE A 39 2.00 8.72 29.30
N HIS A 40 1.36 9.66 28.62
CA HIS A 40 1.14 11.04 29.11
C HIS A 40 -0.24 11.27 29.71
N VAL A 41 -1.29 10.60 29.24
CA VAL A 41 -2.67 10.80 29.72
C VAL A 41 -3.01 9.75 30.79
N ASP A 42 -2.93 8.47 30.44
CA ASP A 42 -3.16 7.33 31.37
C ASP A 42 -2.03 7.17 32.42
N LYS A 43 -0.93 7.92 32.28
CA LYS A 43 0.27 7.88 33.14
C LYS A 43 0.95 6.50 33.23
N GLU A 44 0.87 5.69 32.19
CA GLU A 44 1.57 4.42 32.13
C GLU A 44 3.10 4.62 32.22
N PRO A 45 3.82 3.92 33.12
CA PRO A 45 5.26 4.09 33.27
C PRO A 45 6.02 3.81 31.97
N PHE A 46 6.83 4.78 31.54
CA PHE A 46 7.69 4.62 30.37
C PHE A 46 8.58 3.36 30.50
N PRO A 47 8.71 2.52 29.45
CA PRO A 47 9.51 1.31 29.54
C PRO A 47 10.98 1.59 29.91
N THR A 48 11.56 0.74 30.76
CA THR A 48 13.00 0.73 31.01
C THR A 48 13.66 -0.22 30.01
N PHE A 49 14.68 0.27 29.31
CA PHE A 49 15.39 -0.50 28.27
C PHE A 49 16.73 -1.08 28.77
N LYS A 50 16.88 -1.23 30.10
CA LYS A 50 18.10 -1.76 30.74
C LYS A 50 18.38 -3.20 30.33
N ARG A 51 17.35 -4.05 30.34
CA ARG A 51 17.38 -5.46 29.94
C ARG A 51 16.16 -5.80 29.09
N ARG A 52 16.24 -6.83 28.24
CA ARG A 52 15.09 -7.30 27.44
C ARG A 52 13.91 -7.71 28.32
N GLU A 53 14.16 -8.41 29.43
CA GLU A 53 13.14 -8.87 30.38
C GLU A 53 12.22 -7.74 30.89
N ASP A 54 12.74 -6.52 31.03
CA ASP A 54 11.99 -5.42 31.62
C ASP A 54 10.93 -4.82 30.68
N TRP A 55 11.07 -5.02 29.35
CA TRP A 55 10.25 -4.34 28.34
C TRP A 55 9.62 -5.26 27.29
N TYR A 56 10.21 -6.42 26.99
CA TYR A 56 9.65 -7.41 26.05
C TYR A 56 8.23 -7.90 26.42
N PRO A 57 7.86 -8.02 27.71
CA PRO A 57 6.48 -8.35 28.08
C PRO A 57 5.46 -7.26 27.73
N ILE A 58 5.87 -6.01 27.48
CA ILE A 58 4.96 -4.88 27.27
C ILE A 58 4.36 -4.97 25.86
N HIS A 59 3.04 -5.18 25.79
CA HIS A 59 2.31 -5.31 24.54
C HIS A 59 2.00 -3.95 23.92
N LEU A 60 2.10 -3.86 22.60
CA LEU A 60 1.73 -2.65 21.86
C LEU A 60 0.24 -2.35 22.02
N LEU A 61 -0.65 -3.33 21.80
CA LEU A 61 -2.06 -3.20 22.11
C LEU A 61 -2.32 -3.83 23.48
N ARG A 62 -2.62 -3.01 24.50
CA ARG A 62 -2.84 -3.46 25.87
C ARG A 62 -4.22 -4.09 26.03
N HIS A 63 -4.34 -5.04 26.96
CA HIS A 63 -5.63 -5.49 27.49
C HIS A 63 -5.92 -4.73 28.80
N THR A 64 -6.39 -5.44 29.83
CA THR A 64 -6.50 -4.96 31.22
C THR A 64 -5.15 -4.50 31.78
N ASP A 65 -4.09 -5.29 31.60
CA ASP A 65 -2.72 -4.92 31.93
C ASP A 65 -1.84 -4.78 30.67
N ARG A 66 -0.76 -4.00 30.76
CA ARG A 66 0.20 -3.77 29.68
C ARG A 66 0.99 -5.02 29.29
N THR A 67 1.13 -6.01 30.17
CA THR A 67 1.82 -7.28 29.88
C THR A 67 0.87 -8.36 29.34
N SER A 68 -0.44 -8.10 29.37
CA SER A 68 -1.45 -9.03 28.86
C SER A 68 -1.74 -8.80 27.37
N PRO A 69 -1.68 -9.85 26.51
CA PRO A 69 -2.01 -9.73 25.10
C PRO A 69 -3.49 -9.40 24.87
N LEU A 70 -3.76 -8.52 23.91
CA LEU A 70 -5.10 -8.24 23.41
C LEU A 70 -5.77 -9.54 22.91
N GLN A 71 -6.87 -9.92 23.55
CA GLN A 71 -7.62 -11.12 23.20
C GLN A 71 -8.43 -10.93 21.91
N TYR A 72 -8.58 -12.02 21.13
CA TYR A 72 -9.38 -12.00 19.91
C TYR A 72 -10.84 -11.58 20.18
N TRP A 73 -11.42 -12.05 21.29
CA TRP A 73 -12.79 -11.71 21.66
C TRP A 73 -12.95 -10.22 21.94
N SER A 74 -12.03 -9.60 22.67
CA SER A 74 -12.04 -8.16 22.94
C SER A 74 -11.97 -7.36 21.63
N HIS A 75 -11.05 -7.72 20.72
CA HIS A 75 -11.00 -7.12 19.38
C HIS A 75 -12.30 -7.33 18.57
N TYR A 76 -12.89 -8.53 18.62
CA TYR A 76 -14.16 -8.83 17.95
C TYR A 76 -15.32 -7.96 18.47
N VAL A 77 -15.45 -7.84 19.79
CA VAL A 77 -16.50 -7.03 20.44
C VAL A 77 -16.31 -5.55 20.10
N THR A 78 -15.12 -4.99 20.28
CA THR A 78 -14.83 -3.60 19.89
C THR A 78 -15.14 -3.33 18.41
N MET A 79 -14.74 -4.21 17.49
CA MET A 79 -15.06 -4.06 16.06
C MET A 79 -16.54 -4.24 15.73
N ARG A 80 -17.26 -5.10 16.47
CA ARG A 80 -18.72 -5.25 16.34
C ARG A 80 -19.42 -3.97 16.75
N ASP A 81 -19.00 -3.37 17.86
CA ASP A 81 -19.65 -2.21 18.46
C ASP A 81 -19.37 -0.94 17.64
N ILE A 82 -18.13 -0.74 17.19
CA ILE A 82 -17.78 0.31 16.22
C ILE A 82 -18.61 0.18 14.92
N GLN A 83 -18.75 -1.05 14.39
CA GLN A 83 -19.55 -1.26 13.18
C GLN A 83 -21.04 -1.03 13.41
N HIS A 84 -21.57 -1.35 14.59
CA HIS A 84 -22.95 -1.07 14.96
C HIS A 84 -23.21 0.44 15.01
N GLU A 85 -22.36 1.19 15.70
CA GLU A 85 -22.49 2.64 15.87
C GLU A 85 -22.37 3.40 14.53
N LEU A 86 -21.55 2.89 13.60
CA LEU A 86 -21.42 3.43 12.25
C LEU A 86 -22.53 2.96 11.27
N GLY A 87 -23.52 2.17 11.71
CA GLY A 87 -24.56 1.63 10.84
C GLY A 87 -24.07 0.59 9.82
N ILE A 88 -22.89 -0.02 10.05
CA ILE A 88 -22.24 -0.95 9.12
C ILE A 88 -22.72 -2.39 9.37
N HIS A 89 -23.74 -2.80 8.63
CA HIS A 89 -24.28 -4.16 8.67
C HIS A 89 -23.38 -5.16 7.93
N THR A 90 -22.44 -5.79 8.64
CA THR A 90 -21.62 -6.89 8.10
C THR A 90 -21.40 -8.03 9.11
N SER A 91 -21.27 -9.24 8.58
CA SER A 91 -20.80 -10.42 9.34
C SER A 91 -19.28 -10.42 9.56
N LYS A 92 -18.51 -9.68 8.75
CA LYS A 92 -17.03 -9.69 8.75
C LYS A 92 -16.44 -8.73 9.79
N LYS A 93 -16.65 -9.00 11.10
CA LYS A 93 -16.25 -8.07 12.19
C LYS A 93 -14.76 -7.68 12.15
N THR A 94 -13.84 -8.61 12.41
CA THR A 94 -12.38 -8.36 12.46
C THR A 94 -11.70 -8.33 11.09
N HIS A 95 -12.43 -8.68 10.01
CA HIS A 95 -11.88 -8.84 8.66
C HIS A 95 -12.34 -7.79 7.64
N LEU A 96 -13.31 -6.92 7.99
CA LEU A 96 -13.85 -5.89 7.10
C LEU A 96 -12.74 -5.05 6.43
N ASN A 97 -11.85 -4.49 7.25
CA ASN A 97 -10.81 -3.56 6.83
C ASN A 97 -9.80 -4.21 5.86
N ARG A 98 -9.60 -5.53 5.93
CA ARG A 98 -8.70 -6.24 5.00
C ARG A 98 -9.27 -6.30 3.58
N GLY A 99 -10.59 -6.44 3.43
CA GLY A 99 -11.28 -6.34 2.13
C GLY A 99 -11.54 -4.89 1.71
N GLY A 100 -11.75 -3.98 2.67
CA GLY A 100 -11.83 -2.53 2.43
C GLY A 100 -10.55 -1.97 1.82
N ALA A 101 -9.39 -2.24 2.45
CA ALA A 101 -8.09 -1.78 1.99
C ALA A 101 -7.72 -2.27 0.58
N ALA A 102 -8.10 -3.50 0.20
CA ALA A 102 -7.87 -4.00 -1.15
C ALA A 102 -8.60 -3.17 -2.21
N ARG A 103 -9.90 -2.93 -2.01
CA ARG A 103 -10.73 -2.13 -2.93
C ARG A 103 -10.27 -0.67 -2.94
N HIS A 104 -10.05 -0.07 -1.78
CA HIS A 104 -9.52 1.29 -1.71
C HIS A 104 -8.17 1.46 -2.44
N ALA A 105 -7.30 0.45 -2.42
CA ALA A 105 -6.07 0.47 -3.20
C ALA A 105 -6.30 0.31 -4.72
N GLU A 106 -7.28 -0.51 -5.13
CA GLU A 106 -7.71 -0.71 -6.51
C GLU A 106 -8.35 0.57 -7.09
N ASP A 107 -9.31 1.15 -6.37
CA ASP A 107 -9.96 2.43 -6.66
C ASP A 107 -8.92 3.57 -6.78
N SER A 108 -7.85 3.51 -5.98
CA SER A 108 -6.72 4.44 -6.01
C SER A 108 -5.62 4.09 -7.03
N GLY A 109 -5.88 3.15 -7.94
CA GLY A 109 -5.03 2.84 -9.10
C GLY A 109 -3.82 1.94 -8.82
N ALA A 110 -3.84 1.13 -7.75
CA ALA A 110 -2.87 0.05 -7.57
C ALA A 110 -3.32 -1.20 -8.36
N SER A 111 -2.40 -1.86 -9.05
CA SER A 111 -2.72 -3.10 -9.76
C SER A 111 -2.95 -4.27 -8.79
N GLU A 112 -3.74 -5.24 -9.22
CA GLU A 112 -4.03 -6.47 -8.46
C GLU A 112 -2.74 -7.15 -7.95
N GLY A 113 -1.67 -7.16 -8.75
CA GLY A 113 -0.34 -7.66 -8.35
C GLY A 113 0.30 -6.89 -7.19
N GLU A 114 0.18 -5.56 -7.15
CA GLU A 114 0.69 -4.74 -6.04
C GLU A 114 -0.18 -4.89 -4.78
N ILE A 115 -1.50 -4.99 -4.94
CA ILE A 115 -2.46 -5.24 -3.86
C ILE A 115 -2.21 -6.62 -3.23
N ARG A 116 -2.03 -7.66 -4.07
CA ARG A 116 -1.66 -9.02 -3.68
C ARG A 116 -0.37 -9.05 -2.87
N ARG A 117 0.66 -8.31 -3.29
CA ARG A 117 1.93 -8.15 -2.58
C ARG A 117 1.78 -7.43 -1.24
N ALA A 118 0.98 -6.36 -1.19
CA ALA A 118 0.70 -5.62 0.05
C ALA A 118 -0.09 -6.45 1.07
N GLY A 119 -1.13 -7.17 0.62
CA GLY A 119 -1.96 -8.04 1.45
C GLY A 119 -1.34 -9.40 1.79
N ARG A 120 -0.12 -9.70 1.28
CA ARG A 120 0.56 -11.01 1.35
C ARG A 120 -0.33 -12.18 0.94
N TRP A 121 -1.10 -11.98 -0.14
CA TRP A 121 -1.96 -13.02 -0.70
C TRP A 121 -1.20 -13.84 -1.75
N ASN A 122 -1.44 -15.15 -1.79
CA ASN A 122 -0.93 -16.06 -2.83
C ASN A 122 0.56 -15.82 -3.16
N VAL A 123 1.40 -15.74 -2.12
CA VAL A 123 2.83 -15.41 -2.23
C VAL A 123 3.53 -16.49 -3.05
N GLN A 124 3.91 -16.15 -4.28
CA GLN A 124 4.66 -17.01 -5.19
C GLN A 124 6.14 -17.05 -4.78
N GLU A 125 6.86 -18.11 -5.19
CA GLU A 125 8.28 -18.30 -4.89
C GLU A 125 9.14 -17.09 -5.29
N MET A 126 8.85 -16.46 -6.43
CA MET A 126 9.54 -15.23 -6.86
C MET A 126 9.42 -14.09 -5.84
N GLN A 127 8.25 -13.95 -5.21
CA GLN A 127 7.99 -12.95 -4.18
C GLN A 127 8.65 -13.36 -2.84
N GLY A 128 8.56 -14.64 -2.47
CA GLY A 128 9.16 -15.17 -1.25
C GLY A 128 10.69 -15.12 -1.23
N CYS A 129 11.33 -15.48 -2.35
CA CYS A 129 12.78 -15.64 -2.46
C CYS A 129 13.50 -14.38 -2.95
N TYR A 130 13.00 -13.68 -3.99
CA TYR A 130 13.77 -12.64 -4.69
C TYR A 130 13.30 -11.21 -4.43
N LEU A 131 12.00 -10.95 -4.28
CA LEU A 131 11.49 -9.57 -4.16
C LEU A 131 11.42 -9.04 -2.70
N THR A 132 12.44 -8.30 -2.25
CA THR A 132 12.40 -7.52 -0.98
C THR A 132 11.57 -6.25 -1.07
N GLY A 133 11.33 -5.73 -2.28
CA GLY A 133 10.80 -4.40 -2.47
C GLY A 133 9.40 -4.22 -1.89
N LEU A 134 9.25 -3.31 -0.94
CA LEU A 134 7.95 -2.82 -0.47
C LEU A 134 7.04 -2.47 -1.68
N PRO A 135 5.73 -2.80 -1.66
CA PRO A 135 4.82 -2.55 -2.79
C PRO A 135 4.47 -1.06 -2.88
N ARG A 136 5.43 -0.27 -3.38
CA ARG A 136 5.44 1.19 -3.35
C ARG A 136 4.24 1.82 -4.05
N LYS A 137 3.60 1.15 -5.02
CA LYS A 137 2.39 1.67 -5.68
C LYS A 137 1.18 1.50 -4.75
N ALA A 138 0.95 0.30 -4.22
CA ALA A 138 -0.11 0.05 -3.24
C ALA A 138 0.05 0.89 -1.96
N MET A 139 1.28 1.11 -1.49
CA MET A 139 1.53 1.98 -0.33
C MET A 139 1.15 3.45 -0.57
N ARG A 140 1.35 3.98 -1.78
CA ARG A 140 0.91 5.35 -2.13
C ARG A 140 -0.61 5.40 -2.27
N ALA A 141 -1.20 4.44 -2.97
CA ALA A 141 -2.65 4.28 -3.12
C ALA A 141 -3.36 4.27 -1.75
N LEU A 142 -2.95 3.38 -0.85
CA LEU A 142 -3.48 3.26 0.52
C LEU A 142 -3.26 4.48 1.42
N ALA A 143 -2.40 5.41 1.00
CA ALA A 143 -2.13 6.67 1.70
C ALA A 143 -2.79 7.87 1.00
N GLY A 144 -3.66 7.66 0.02
CA GLY A 144 -4.36 8.72 -0.72
C GLY A 144 -3.49 9.50 -1.71
N PHE A 145 -2.39 8.89 -2.20
CA PHE A 145 -1.46 9.49 -3.17
C PHE A 145 -1.47 8.76 -4.52
N PRO A 146 -1.25 9.49 -5.64
CA PRO A 146 -1.12 8.86 -6.96
C PRO A 146 -0.03 7.78 -6.99
N THR A 147 -0.26 6.67 -7.67
CA THR A 147 0.69 5.54 -7.69
C THR A 147 1.99 5.81 -8.47
N LYS A 148 2.07 6.93 -9.22
CA LYS A 148 3.28 7.43 -9.90
C LYS A 148 4.44 7.64 -8.89
N PRO A 149 5.73 7.46 -9.25
CA PRO A 149 6.85 7.94 -8.43
C PRO A 149 6.82 9.48 -8.30
N GLY A 150 7.41 10.04 -7.23
CA GLY A 150 7.51 11.50 -7.05
C GLY A 150 6.25 12.24 -6.59
N SER A 151 5.07 11.59 -6.64
CA SER A 151 3.76 12.16 -6.26
C SER A 151 3.47 12.28 -4.75
N TYR A 152 4.44 11.96 -3.89
CA TYR A 152 4.24 11.99 -2.44
C TYR A 152 4.72 13.34 -1.89
N PHE A 153 3.76 14.16 -1.45
CA PHE A 153 4.00 15.41 -0.72
C PHE A 153 2.98 15.56 0.41
N LEU A 154 3.45 15.90 1.60
CA LEU A 154 2.61 15.98 2.79
C LEU A 154 2.70 17.40 3.37
N PRO A 155 1.76 18.32 3.05
CA PRO A 155 1.84 19.73 3.45
C PRO A 155 2.04 19.96 4.95
N ARG A 156 1.38 19.15 5.79
CA ARG A 156 1.53 19.24 7.26
C ARG A 156 2.88 18.74 7.80
N ALA A 157 3.77 18.27 6.93
CA ALA A 157 5.13 17.87 7.29
C ALA A 157 6.22 18.86 6.81
N THR A 158 5.83 19.99 6.20
CA THR A 158 6.76 20.99 5.65
C THR A 158 7.60 21.69 6.73
N ILE A 159 7.06 21.89 7.94
CA ILE A 159 7.79 22.51 9.06
C ILE A 159 8.15 21.46 10.11
N ASN A 160 9.42 21.41 10.51
CA ASN A 160 9.88 20.58 11.63
C ASN A 160 9.58 21.24 12.98
N PRO A 161 8.99 20.53 13.96
CA PRO A 161 8.75 21.09 15.29
C PRO A 161 10.05 21.46 16.04
N PRO A 162 10.03 22.49 16.91
CA PRO A 162 11.18 22.85 17.72
C PRO A 162 11.69 21.70 18.61
N PRO A 163 13.01 21.46 18.73
CA PRO A 163 13.57 20.39 19.56
C PRO A 163 13.11 20.43 21.02
N ALA A 164 13.00 21.63 21.60
CA ALA A 164 12.52 21.82 22.97
C ALA A 164 11.07 21.35 23.19
N LEU A 165 10.22 21.43 22.17
CA LEU A 165 8.85 20.90 22.19
C LEU A 165 8.84 19.37 22.02
N LEU A 166 9.68 18.84 21.12
CA LEU A 166 9.83 17.39 20.93
C LEU A 166 10.31 16.68 22.21
N ALA A 167 11.23 17.30 22.96
CA ALA A 167 11.74 16.77 24.22
C ALA A 167 10.69 16.65 25.35
N MET A 168 9.57 17.38 25.27
CA MET A 168 8.46 17.27 26.24
C MET A 168 7.68 15.97 26.09
N ILE A 169 7.75 15.31 24.93
CA ILE A 169 7.03 14.06 24.64
C ILE A 169 7.97 12.87 24.91
N TRP A 170 7.52 11.87 25.67
CA TRP A 170 8.28 10.69 26.06
C TRP A 170 9.71 10.99 26.52
N PRO A 171 9.94 11.81 27.57
CA PRO A 171 11.26 12.38 27.91
C PRO A 171 12.35 11.35 28.26
N GLY A 172 12.01 10.07 28.47
CA GLY A 172 12.98 9.00 28.73
C GLY A 172 13.69 8.43 27.49
N VAL A 173 13.30 8.84 26.27
CA VAL A 173 13.87 8.27 25.01
C VAL A 173 15.36 8.55 24.88
N GLU A 174 15.78 9.80 25.09
CA GLU A 174 17.18 10.24 25.00
C GLU A 174 18.07 9.49 26.00
N THR A 175 17.64 9.40 27.26
CA THR A 175 18.34 8.63 28.31
C THR A 175 18.45 7.15 27.94
N ALA A 176 17.42 6.57 27.34
CA ALA A 176 17.43 5.18 26.90
C ALA A 176 18.36 4.94 25.71
N GLN A 177 18.41 5.86 24.74
CA GLN A 177 19.36 5.80 23.62
C GLN A 177 20.81 5.87 24.11
N ILE A 178 21.14 6.88 24.92
CA ILE A 178 22.48 7.07 25.51
C ILE A 178 22.87 5.84 26.35
N GLY A 179 21.95 5.28 27.15
CA GLY A 179 22.21 4.08 27.95
C GLY A 179 22.61 2.87 27.11
N ILE A 180 21.98 2.65 25.96
CA ILE A 180 22.31 1.54 25.04
C ILE A 180 23.62 1.83 24.28
N GLU A 181 23.85 3.07 23.85
CA GLU A 181 25.05 3.48 23.11
C GLU A 181 26.32 3.42 23.95
N THR A 182 26.24 3.89 25.20
CA THR A 182 27.34 3.81 26.19
C THR A 182 27.58 2.40 26.72
N GLY A 183 26.68 1.45 26.45
CA GLY A 183 26.75 0.08 26.97
C GLY A 183 26.36 -0.05 28.46
N ALA A 184 25.80 1.00 29.07
CA ALA A 184 25.20 0.92 30.39
C ALA A 184 23.96 0.02 30.41
N TYR A 185 23.24 -0.07 29.29
CA TYR A 185 22.07 -0.93 29.06
C TYR A 185 22.41 -2.03 28.03
N GLU A 186 21.61 -3.10 28.01
CA GLU A 186 21.79 -4.20 27.08
C GLU A 186 21.71 -3.75 25.61
N LYS A 187 22.63 -4.26 24.77
CA LYS A 187 22.60 -4.01 23.31
C LYS A 187 21.44 -4.76 22.66
N ASP A 188 20.29 -4.09 22.59
CA ASP A 188 19.08 -4.58 21.96
C ASP A 188 18.68 -3.78 20.71
N LEU A 189 18.60 -4.48 19.57
CA LEU A 189 18.17 -3.91 18.29
C LEU A 189 16.68 -3.55 18.28
N ALA A 190 15.85 -4.27 19.05
CA ALA A 190 14.41 -3.98 19.15
C ALA A 190 14.19 -2.68 19.94
N ALA A 191 14.85 -2.51 21.08
CA ALA A 191 14.85 -1.26 21.85
C ALA A 191 15.33 -0.08 21.00
N GLN A 192 16.48 -0.19 20.33
CA GLN A 192 16.97 0.87 19.43
C GLN A 192 15.98 1.19 18.29
N GLY A 193 15.35 0.17 17.70
CA GLY A 193 14.33 0.33 16.67
C GLY A 193 13.10 1.07 17.19
N PHE A 194 12.62 0.70 18.38
CA PHE A 194 11.46 1.32 19.02
C PHE A 194 11.74 2.76 19.46
N LEU A 195 12.93 3.03 20.03
CA LEU A 195 13.33 4.39 20.40
C LEU A 195 13.45 5.31 19.18
N ARG A 196 14.03 4.84 18.07
CA ARG A 196 14.03 5.58 16.79
C ARG A 196 12.62 5.81 16.25
N LEU A 197 11.71 4.84 16.40
CA LEU A 197 10.30 5.01 16.05
C LEU A 197 9.65 6.11 16.92
N LEU A 198 9.87 6.12 18.23
CA LEU A 198 9.34 7.18 19.12
C LEU A 198 9.85 8.56 18.71
N VAL A 199 11.15 8.75 18.45
CA VAL A 199 11.69 10.04 17.95
C VAL A 199 10.95 10.52 16.70
N TYR A 200 10.73 9.62 15.74
CA TYR A 200 9.94 9.91 14.54
C TYR A 200 8.47 10.25 14.86
N LEU A 201 7.81 9.47 15.74
CA LEU A 201 6.40 9.66 16.08
C LEU A 201 6.15 10.97 16.85
N ARG A 202 7.11 11.52 17.60
CA ARG A 202 6.99 12.85 18.21
C ARG A 202 6.75 13.94 17.18
N ILE A 203 7.51 13.89 16.07
CA ILE A 203 7.40 14.84 14.95
C ILE A 203 6.02 14.69 14.29
N VAL A 204 5.60 13.46 14.02
CA VAL A 204 4.27 13.17 13.47
C VAL A 204 3.15 13.67 14.38
N LEU A 205 3.24 13.41 15.69
CA LEU A 205 2.23 13.81 16.67
C LEU A 205 2.06 15.33 16.70
N ILE A 206 3.15 16.10 16.83
CA ILE A 206 3.06 17.56 16.90
C ILE A 206 2.54 18.15 15.58
N GLN A 207 3.01 17.66 14.43
CA GLN A 207 2.55 18.11 13.11
C GLN A 207 1.07 17.79 12.85
N ASP A 208 0.64 16.55 13.12
CA ASP A 208 -0.73 16.13 12.86
C ASP A 208 -1.70 16.69 13.93
N ALA A 209 -1.25 16.96 15.16
CA ALA A 209 -2.04 17.60 16.22
C ALA A 209 -2.55 19.01 15.84
N VAL A 210 -1.77 19.80 15.09
CA VAL A 210 -2.19 21.12 14.59
C VAL A 210 -3.44 20.98 13.70
N VAL A 211 -3.42 20.03 12.76
CA VAL A 211 -4.56 19.77 11.88
C VAL A 211 -5.73 19.15 12.65
N MET A 212 -5.46 18.19 13.54
CA MET A 212 -6.48 17.55 14.39
C MET A 212 -7.19 18.56 15.29
N ARG A 213 -6.49 19.59 15.81
CA ARG A 213 -7.08 20.62 16.66
C ARG A 213 -8.10 21.50 15.93
N LYS A 214 -7.92 21.75 14.62
CA LYS A 214 -8.95 22.44 13.80
C LYS A 214 -10.20 21.59 13.58
N LEU A 215 -10.04 20.27 13.45
CA LEU A 215 -11.15 19.34 13.14
C LEU A 215 -11.91 18.87 14.38
N TYR A 216 -11.19 18.52 15.45
CA TYR A 216 -11.72 17.88 16.66
C TYR A 216 -10.99 18.41 17.91
N PRO A 217 -11.19 19.69 18.29
CA PRO A 217 -10.49 20.32 19.42
C PRO A 217 -10.75 19.65 20.77
N SER A 218 -11.85 18.90 20.92
CA SER A 218 -12.26 18.22 22.14
C SER A 218 -11.58 16.86 22.40
N LEU A 219 -10.70 16.38 21.52
CA LEU A 219 -10.05 15.08 21.70
C LEU A 219 -9.20 15.04 22.98
N PRO A 220 -9.22 13.93 23.76
CA PRO A 220 -8.56 13.85 25.07
C PRO A 220 -7.06 14.21 25.05
N PHE A 221 -6.29 13.67 24.11
CA PHE A 221 -4.85 13.98 24.02
C PHE A 221 -4.56 15.47 23.82
N LEU A 222 -5.41 16.20 23.08
CA LEU A 222 -5.24 17.65 22.83
C LEU A 222 -5.48 18.51 24.07
N GLN A 223 -6.15 17.99 25.10
CA GLN A 223 -6.31 18.67 26.39
C GLN A 223 -5.04 18.62 27.25
N HIS A 224 -4.03 17.83 26.87
CA HIS A 224 -2.77 17.77 27.60
C HIS A 224 -1.98 19.09 27.48
N SER A 225 -1.43 19.57 28.60
CA SER A 225 -0.82 20.90 28.74
C SER A 225 0.24 21.26 27.69
N ILE A 226 0.97 20.27 27.16
CA ILE A 226 1.94 20.41 26.05
C ILE A 226 1.31 21.17 24.86
N PHE A 227 0.07 20.84 24.47
CA PHE A 227 -0.63 21.46 23.35
C PHE A 227 -1.20 22.86 23.66
N SER A 228 -1.03 23.34 24.89
CA SER A 228 -1.33 24.72 25.31
C SER A 228 -0.07 25.53 25.64
N THR A 229 1.13 24.97 25.45
CA THR A 229 2.39 25.70 25.67
C THR A 229 2.61 26.79 24.62
N PRO A 230 3.23 27.93 24.95
CA PRO A 230 3.54 28.98 23.98
C PRO A 230 4.36 28.49 22.78
N ILE A 231 5.28 27.55 23.01
CA ILE A 231 6.11 26.96 21.95
C ILE A 231 5.30 26.09 20.97
N PHE A 232 4.30 25.34 21.45
CA PHE A 232 3.36 24.65 20.57
C PHE A 232 2.46 25.62 19.81
N LEU A 233 1.92 26.65 20.49
CA LEU A 233 1.02 27.62 19.87
C LEU A 233 1.70 28.45 18.77
N SER A 234 2.98 28.83 18.95
CA SER A 234 3.79 29.46 17.89
C SER A 234 3.96 28.52 16.70
N PHE A 235 4.44 27.29 16.93
CA PHE A 235 4.62 26.30 15.87
C PHE A 235 3.31 26.00 15.12
N ALA A 236 2.19 25.92 15.84
CA ALA A 236 0.87 25.70 15.25
C ALA A 236 0.53 26.84 14.27
N LYS A 237 0.67 28.11 14.69
CA LYS A 237 0.44 29.28 13.84
C LYS A 237 1.33 29.27 12.58
N ASP A 238 2.61 28.94 12.73
CA ASP A 238 3.56 28.89 11.61
C ASP A 238 3.18 27.78 10.61
N LEU A 239 2.84 26.59 11.10
CA LEU A 239 2.40 25.47 10.26
C LEU A 239 1.04 25.73 9.61
N GLU A 240 0.10 26.36 10.30
CA GLU A 240 -1.19 26.77 9.74
C GLU A 240 -1.01 27.76 8.59
N THR A 241 -0.13 28.75 8.75
CA THR A 241 0.21 29.71 7.69
C THR A 241 0.79 28.99 6.46
N ALA A 242 1.71 28.03 6.66
CA ALA A 242 2.27 27.23 5.56
C ALA A 242 1.24 26.29 4.90
N LEU A 243 0.26 25.78 5.65
CA LEU A 243 -0.85 24.98 5.14
C LEU A 243 -1.83 25.82 4.30
N GLU A 244 -2.05 27.08 4.66
CA GLU A 244 -2.89 28.02 3.94
C GLU A 244 -2.23 28.49 2.63
N LEU A 245 -0.91 28.71 2.63
CA LEU A 245 -0.13 28.95 1.41
C LEU A 245 -0.10 27.75 0.47
N ASN A 246 -0.09 26.52 1.01
CA ASN A 246 -0.16 25.25 0.28
C ASN A 246 0.87 25.11 -0.87
N GLU A 247 2.06 25.70 -0.68
CA GLU A 247 3.15 25.64 -1.68
C GLU A 247 3.60 24.19 -1.90
N ARG A 248 3.27 23.65 -3.07
CA ARG A 248 3.73 22.33 -3.49
C ARG A 248 5.12 22.45 -4.11
N PRO A 249 6.09 21.59 -3.75
CA PRO A 249 7.39 21.55 -4.41
C PRO A 249 7.21 21.37 -5.93
N LEU A 250 7.88 22.21 -6.73
CA LEU A 250 7.77 22.21 -8.19
C LEU A 250 7.99 20.81 -8.80
N SER A 251 8.87 20.01 -8.22
CA SER A 251 9.13 18.62 -8.63
C SER A 251 7.91 17.71 -8.56
N VAL A 252 6.99 17.94 -7.62
CA VAL A 252 5.74 17.16 -7.48
C VAL A 252 4.77 17.58 -8.59
N SER A 253 4.55 18.88 -8.74
CA SER A 253 3.68 19.45 -9.78
C SER A 253 4.12 19.05 -11.19
N VAL A 254 5.43 19.09 -11.48
CA VAL A 254 5.99 18.66 -12.77
C VAL A 254 5.75 17.16 -13.01
N ASN A 255 5.96 16.30 -12.01
CA ASN A 255 5.71 14.85 -12.15
C ASN A 255 4.23 14.50 -12.35
N GLU A 256 3.30 15.33 -11.83
CA GLU A 256 1.86 15.13 -12.04
C GLU A 256 1.45 15.47 -13.49
N VAL A 257 1.91 16.61 -14.02
CA VAL A 257 1.53 17.18 -15.33
C VAL A 257 2.31 16.59 -16.52
N LEU A 258 3.54 16.11 -16.32
CA LEU A 258 4.40 15.61 -17.41
C LEU A 258 3.73 14.56 -18.34
N PRO A 259 2.89 13.62 -17.87
CA PRO A 259 2.22 12.66 -18.74
C PRO A 259 1.17 13.28 -19.66
N GLU A 260 0.47 14.33 -19.23
CA GLU A 260 -0.50 15.05 -20.06
C GLU A 260 0.22 15.85 -21.16
N ILE A 261 1.33 16.50 -20.80
CA ILE A 261 2.23 17.15 -21.78
C ILE A 261 2.77 16.12 -22.77
N HIS A 262 3.21 14.94 -22.30
CA HIS A 262 3.72 13.90 -23.18
C HIS A 262 2.64 13.37 -24.13
N GLN A 263 1.41 13.18 -23.66
CA GLN A 263 0.28 12.77 -24.49
C GLN A 263 -0.03 13.84 -25.55
N TYR A 264 -0.21 15.10 -25.14
CA TYR A 264 -0.42 16.24 -26.04
C TYR A 264 0.66 16.36 -27.14
N LEU A 265 1.94 16.26 -26.76
CA LEU A 265 3.06 16.30 -27.71
C LEU A 265 3.09 15.09 -28.66
N THR A 266 2.55 13.94 -28.23
CA THR A 266 2.46 12.74 -29.07
C THR A 266 1.28 12.83 -30.04
N ASP A 267 0.14 13.35 -29.58
CA ASP A 267 -1.05 13.58 -30.42
C ASP A 267 -0.76 14.66 -31.47
N MET A 268 -0.19 15.79 -31.08
CA MET A 268 0.29 16.83 -32.01
C MET A 268 1.26 16.28 -33.07
N ARG A 269 2.12 15.31 -32.71
CA ARG A 269 3.02 14.64 -33.68
C ARG A 269 2.25 13.75 -34.66
N ARG A 270 1.23 13.04 -34.20
CA ARG A 270 0.35 12.22 -35.07
C ARG A 270 -0.42 13.11 -36.04
N ASP A 271 -0.96 14.23 -35.57
CA ASP A 271 -1.69 15.18 -36.39
C ASP A 271 -0.80 15.81 -37.47
N GLN A 272 0.44 16.18 -37.13
CA GLN A 272 1.43 16.64 -38.12
C GLN A 272 1.77 15.56 -39.16
N GLN A 273 1.89 14.29 -38.75
CA GLN A 273 2.12 13.19 -39.68
C GLN A 273 0.91 12.96 -40.60
N ALA A 274 -0.31 13.01 -40.07
CA ALA A 274 -1.54 12.89 -40.86
C ALA A 274 -1.68 14.06 -41.87
N ALA A 275 -1.46 15.29 -41.44
CA ALA A 275 -1.47 16.47 -42.32
C ALA A 275 -0.41 16.38 -43.44
N HIS A 276 0.78 15.87 -43.13
CA HIS A 276 1.82 15.64 -44.12
C HIS A 276 1.42 14.59 -45.16
N LEU A 277 0.83 13.46 -44.73
CA LEU A 277 0.31 12.42 -45.63
C LEU A 277 -0.81 12.94 -46.54
N ILE A 278 -1.73 13.76 -46.01
CA ILE A 278 -2.77 14.43 -46.80
C ILE A 278 -2.13 15.33 -47.86
N THR A 279 -1.13 16.13 -47.49
CA THR A 279 -0.43 17.03 -48.41
C THR A 279 0.31 16.25 -49.52
N GLN A 280 0.99 15.16 -49.16
CA GLN A 280 1.64 14.28 -50.14
C GLN A 280 0.63 13.66 -51.11
N HIS A 281 -0.47 13.11 -50.61
CA HIS A 281 -1.52 12.51 -51.45
C HIS A 281 -2.15 13.54 -52.39
N THR A 282 -2.45 14.74 -51.90
CA THR A 282 -2.95 15.84 -52.75
C THR A 282 -1.93 16.26 -53.81
N SER A 283 -0.65 16.34 -53.46
CA SER A 283 0.43 16.65 -54.41
C SER A 283 0.57 15.56 -55.50
N ASN A 284 0.57 14.29 -55.10
CA ASN A 284 0.63 13.15 -56.03
C ASN A 284 -0.59 13.13 -56.97
N ASN A 285 -1.78 13.41 -56.45
CA ASN A 285 -3.00 13.50 -57.25
C ASN A 285 -2.96 14.69 -58.21
N MET A 286 -2.46 15.86 -57.80
CA MET A 286 -2.26 17.00 -58.71
C MET A 286 -1.26 16.66 -59.82
N MET A 287 -0.14 16.00 -59.50
CA MET A 287 0.84 15.56 -60.49
C MET A 287 0.26 14.54 -61.48
N HIS A 288 -0.54 13.58 -61.00
CA HIS A 288 -1.22 12.61 -61.84
C HIS A 288 -2.25 13.29 -62.77
N LEU A 289 -3.04 14.22 -62.23
CA LEU A 289 -4.07 14.94 -62.98
C LEU A 289 -3.46 15.89 -64.02
N ALA A 290 -2.34 16.56 -63.69
CA ALA A 290 -1.54 17.32 -64.65
C ALA A 290 -0.96 16.42 -65.76
N GLY A 291 -0.48 15.22 -65.41
CA GLY A 291 -0.02 14.22 -66.39
C GLY A 291 -1.12 13.76 -67.35
N LEU A 292 -2.34 13.51 -66.84
CA LEU A 292 -3.50 13.16 -67.66
C LEU A 292 -3.90 14.29 -68.60
N VAL A 293 -3.95 15.53 -68.11
CA VAL A 293 -4.27 16.72 -68.95
C VAL A 293 -3.21 16.91 -70.03
N GLN A 294 -1.92 16.78 -69.70
CA GLN A 294 -0.83 16.90 -70.67
C GLN A 294 -0.89 15.78 -71.72
N GLY A 295 -1.21 14.54 -71.33
CA GLY A 295 -1.39 13.41 -72.24
C GLY A 295 -2.59 13.55 -73.17
N ALA A 296 -3.72 14.03 -72.66
CA ALA A 296 -4.90 14.33 -73.48
C ALA A 296 -4.61 15.45 -74.50
N PHE A 297 -3.86 16.48 -74.09
CA PHE A 297 -3.44 17.58 -74.97
C PHE A 297 -2.51 17.10 -76.09
N THR A 298 -1.49 16.28 -75.79
CA THR A 298 -0.59 15.75 -76.82
C THR A 298 -1.30 14.78 -77.77
N GLN A 299 -2.22 13.94 -77.26
CA GLN A 299 -3.04 13.06 -78.08
C GLN A 299 -3.95 13.86 -79.05
N LEU A 300 -4.62 14.90 -78.57
CA LEU A 300 -5.48 15.76 -79.40
C LEU A 300 -4.64 16.51 -80.47
N SER A 301 -3.47 17.03 -80.09
CA SER A 301 -2.55 17.69 -81.00
C SER A 301 -2.06 16.74 -82.11
N HIS A 302 -1.72 15.50 -81.76
CA HIS A 302 -1.36 14.46 -82.73
C HIS A 302 -2.54 14.11 -83.66
N GLN A 303 -3.77 14.00 -83.14
CA GLN A 303 -4.95 13.76 -83.96
C GLN A 303 -5.18 14.87 -84.99
N ILE A 304 -5.09 16.14 -84.57
CA ILE A 304 -5.20 17.30 -85.46
C ILE A 304 -4.12 17.23 -86.56
N GLN A 305 -2.88 16.89 -86.20
CA GLN A 305 -1.78 16.81 -87.16
C GLN A 305 -1.92 15.60 -88.12
N THR A 306 -2.49 14.48 -87.67
CA THR A 306 -2.83 13.36 -88.58
C THR A 306 -3.97 13.68 -89.54
N LEU A 307 -4.99 14.42 -89.08
CA LEU A 307 -6.09 14.89 -89.95
C LEU A 307 -5.58 15.93 -90.97
N SER A 308 -4.66 16.80 -90.57
CA SER A 308 -3.99 17.76 -91.47
C SER A 308 -3.16 17.09 -92.58
N ASN A 309 -2.75 15.83 -92.39
CA ASN A 309 -1.90 15.10 -93.32
C ASN A 309 -2.67 14.08 -94.20
N GLN A 310 -4.01 14.05 -94.11
CA GLN A 310 -4.84 13.25 -95.03
C GLN A 310 -5.21 14.07 -96.27
N GLU A 311 -4.58 13.75 -97.41
CA GLU A 311 -4.97 14.33 -98.71
C GLU A 311 -6.40 13.90 -99.08
N ILE A 312 -7.32 14.86 -99.16
CA ILE A 312 -8.69 14.63 -99.64
C ILE A 312 -8.67 14.51 -101.16
N LYS A 313 -8.55 13.27 -101.67
CA LYS A 313 -8.57 12.97 -103.10
C LYS A 313 -10.02 12.92 -103.63
N VAL A 314 -10.58 14.09 -103.94
CA VAL A 314 -11.92 14.19 -104.55
C VAL A 314 -11.84 13.84 -106.04
N THR A 315 -12.37 12.67 -106.43
CA THR A 315 -12.55 12.29 -107.83
C THR A 315 -14.01 12.46 -108.22
N VAL A 316 -14.31 13.40 -109.11
CA VAL A 316 -15.68 13.62 -109.60
C VAL A 316 -15.86 12.89 -110.94
N HIS A 317 -16.65 11.82 -110.94
CA HIS A 317 -17.20 11.22 -112.17
C HIS A 317 -18.63 11.72 -112.40
N VAL A 318 -18.93 12.08 -113.65
CA VAL A 318 -20.24 12.56 -114.10
C VAL A 318 -20.95 11.45 -114.85
N GLU A 319 -22.16 11.06 -114.44
CA GLU A 319 -23.04 10.18 -115.22
C GLU A 319 -24.53 10.51 -115.00
N GLN A 320 -25.38 10.06 -115.92
CA GLN A 320 -26.61 10.75 -116.32
C GLN A 320 -27.90 9.96 -116.02
N GLN A 321 -28.86 10.63 -115.36
CA GLN A 321 -30.33 10.37 -115.33
C GLN A 321 -30.87 8.92 -115.37
N ARG A 322 -31.61 8.49 -114.32
CA ARG A 322 -33.11 8.43 -114.32
C ARG A 322 -33.76 7.82 -113.05
N SER A 323 -34.88 8.44 -112.64
CA SER A 323 -36.09 7.92 -111.96
C SER A 323 -36.06 7.02 -110.69
N LEU A 324 -36.87 7.46 -109.72
CA LEU A 324 -37.48 6.83 -108.52
C LEU A 324 -38.33 5.55 -108.85
N PRO A 325 -38.94 4.78 -107.89
CA PRO A 325 -39.28 5.13 -106.48
C PRO A 325 -39.29 4.02 -105.38
N VAL A 326 -39.51 4.45 -104.11
CA VAL A 326 -40.34 3.80 -103.03
C VAL A 326 -39.95 2.40 -102.46
N ALA A 327 -40.16 2.04 -101.17
CA ALA A 327 -40.19 2.72 -99.84
C ALA A 327 -40.37 1.66 -98.70
N VAL A 328 -40.24 2.07 -97.42
CA VAL A 328 -40.77 1.39 -96.19
C VAL A 328 -40.10 0.04 -95.80
N ALA A 329 -39.82 -0.32 -94.53
CA ALA A 329 -40.14 0.25 -93.22
C ALA A 329 -38.96 0.20 -92.23
N ALA A 330 -39.03 1.02 -91.19
CA ALA A 330 -38.27 0.87 -89.95
C ALA A 330 -39.25 0.85 -88.77
N THR A 331 -38.83 0.27 -87.64
CA THR A 331 -39.54 0.34 -86.35
C THR A 331 -38.62 0.92 -85.28
N THR A 332 -39.08 2.02 -84.63
CA THR A 332 -39.02 2.33 -83.18
C THR A 332 -37.71 2.11 -82.40
N THR A 333 -37.22 2.93 -81.46
CA THR A 333 -37.66 4.14 -80.71
C THR A 333 -36.44 4.56 -79.84
N SER A 334 -36.31 5.73 -79.20
CA SER A 334 -37.05 7.01 -79.14
C SER A 334 -36.17 8.02 -78.39
N SER A 335 -36.34 9.34 -78.60
CA SER A 335 -35.72 10.36 -77.75
C SER A 335 -36.54 11.65 -77.67
N SER A 336 -36.53 12.27 -76.48
CA SER A 336 -37.14 13.57 -76.17
C SER A 336 -36.38 14.19 -74.98
N SER A 337 -35.73 15.35 -75.16
CA SER A 337 -36.16 16.67 -74.64
C SER A 337 -35.74 16.98 -73.18
N SER A 338 -35.35 18.19 -72.75
CA SER A 338 -34.96 19.45 -73.44
C SER A 338 -34.57 20.56 -72.42
N THR A 339 -33.42 21.24 -72.58
CA THR A 339 -33.17 22.70 -72.34
C THR A 339 -33.35 23.31 -70.90
N PRO A 340 -33.08 24.62 -70.63
CA PRO A 340 -31.79 25.35 -70.74
C PRO A 340 -31.50 26.36 -69.57
N LEU A 341 -30.43 27.19 -69.70
CA LEU A 341 -30.09 28.54 -69.13
C LEU A 341 -28.62 28.59 -68.63
N SER A 342 -27.66 29.36 -69.19
CA SER A 342 -27.45 30.83 -69.15
C SER A 342 -27.08 31.33 -67.73
N THR A 343 -26.00 32.09 -67.43
CA THR A 343 -25.31 33.21 -68.14
C THR A 343 -23.79 33.39 -67.78
N LEU A 344 -23.09 34.23 -68.55
CA LEU A 344 -21.69 34.75 -68.47
C LEU A 344 -21.45 35.77 -67.30
N PRO A 345 -20.25 36.41 -67.03
CA PRO A 345 -19.04 36.58 -67.88
C PRO A 345 -17.63 36.50 -67.21
N TRP A 346 -16.61 36.82 -68.03
CA TRP A 346 -15.13 36.73 -67.88
C TRP A 346 -14.46 38.04 -67.40
N THR A 347 -13.40 37.98 -66.55
CA THR A 347 -12.16 38.83 -66.59
C THR A 347 -11.09 38.40 -65.56
N PRO A 348 -9.77 38.62 -65.80
CA PRO A 348 -8.65 38.05 -65.02
C PRO A 348 -7.92 39.06 -64.09
N PRO A 349 -6.99 38.58 -63.25
CA PRO A 349 -5.59 39.04 -63.34
C PRO A 349 -4.56 37.88 -63.18
N SER A 350 -3.58 37.77 -64.08
CA SER A 350 -2.20 38.29 -63.96
C SER A 350 -1.29 37.46 -63.04
N SER A 351 -0.43 36.64 -63.67
CA SER A 351 0.64 35.89 -63.01
C SER A 351 2.01 36.46 -63.36
N SER A 352 2.84 36.77 -62.35
CA SER A 352 4.27 37.02 -62.53
C SER A 352 5.06 36.47 -61.34
N LEU A 353 5.75 35.35 -61.57
CA LEU A 353 6.76 34.80 -60.66
C LEU A 353 8.14 35.23 -61.16
N SER A 354 8.89 35.92 -60.32
CA SER A 354 10.30 36.26 -60.57
C SER A 354 11.20 35.45 -59.64
N PHE A 355 11.92 34.51 -60.23
CA PHE A 355 12.93 33.68 -59.57
C PHE A 355 14.22 34.50 -59.40
N LEU A 356 14.86 34.45 -58.23
CA LEU A 356 16.21 35.00 -58.03
C LEU A 356 17.07 34.02 -57.24
N GLN A 357 18.30 33.84 -57.72
CA GLN A 357 19.16 32.73 -57.36
C GLN A 357 20.38 33.20 -56.55
N GLN A 358 20.50 32.67 -55.33
CA GLN A 358 21.71 32.20 -54.65
C GLN A 358 23.03 33.01 -54.77
N GLN A 359 23.60 33.38 -53.61
CA GLN A 359 25.06 33.26 -53.44
C GLN A 359 25.43 32.83 -52.01
N GLN A 360 26.61 32.22 -51.90
CA GLN A 360 27.10 31.44 -50.76
C GLN A 360 28.57 31.81 -50.52
N GLN A 361 29.00 32.14 -49.29
CA GLN A 361 30.43 32.21 -48.94
C GLN A 361 30.72 32.01 -47.43
N SER A 362 31.19 30.80 -47.13
CA SER A 362 32.30 30.38 -46.24
C SER A 362 32.89 31.26 -45.10
N ALA A 363 33.24 30.54 -44.01
CA ALA A 363 34.49 30.62 -43.21
C ALA A 363 34.53 31.34 -41.83
N SER A 364 34.24 30.56 -40.77
CA SER A 364 35.13 30.12 -39.68
C SER A 364 36.16 31.02 -38.94
N TYR A 365 36.19 30.84 -37.61
CA TYR A 365 37.31 30.87 -36.62
C TYR A 365 37.58 32.09 -35.70
N LEU A 366 37.66 31.77 -34.38
CA LEU A 366 38.40 32.41 -33.26
C LEU A 366 38.02 33.86 -32.86
N GLY A 367 38.03 34.28 -31.57
CA GLY A 367 38.24 33.56 -30.31
C GLY A 367 38.84 34.44 -29.19
N ALA A 368 38.02 34.89 -28.22
CA ALA A 368 38.42 35.55 -26.94
C ALA A 368 37.20 35.49 -25.97
N ARG A 369 37.22 35.06 -24.68
CA ARG A 369 37.98 35.51 -23.48
C ARG A 369 37.86 37.04 -23.28
N LEU A 370 37.40 37.64 -22.18
CA LEU A 370 37.17 37.33 -20.74
C LEU A 370 36.22 38.44 -20.18
N PRO A 371 35.95 38.68 -18.87
CA PRO A 371 36.15 37.89 -17.63
C PRO A 371 34.88 37.74 -16.74
N LEU A 372 35.03 37.04 -15.61
CA LEU A 372 34.15 37.13 -14.41
C LEU A 372 34.25 38.50 -13.71
N PRO A 373 33.29 38.82 -12.83
CA PRO A 373 33.67 39.15 -11.46
C PRO A 373 32.91 38.33 -10.40
N ALA A 374 33.38 38.39 -9.16
CA ALA A 374 32.79 37.71 -8.01
C ALA A 374 32.29 38.70 -6.95
N SER A 375 31.36 38.21 -6.12
CA SER A 375 31.04 38.66 -4.76
C SER A 375 30.17 39.91 -4.52
N SER A 376 29.31 39.73 -3.51
CA SER A 376 28.77 40.74 -2.57
C SER A 376 27.38 41.35 -2.83
N SER A 377 26.42 40.79 -2.09
CA SER A 377 25.56 41.51 -1.13
C SER A 377 24.47 42.48 -1.61
N ALA A 378 23.22 42.04 -1.39
CA ALA A 378 22.11 42.78 -0.79
C ALA A 378 21.73 44.16 -1.35
N VAL A 379 20.60 44.22 -2.07
CA VAL A 379 19.66 45.35 -2.00
C VAL A 379 18.22 44.82 -1.95
N SER A 380 17.46 45.26 -0.96
CA SER A 380 16.02 45.04 -0.83
C SER A 380 15.26 45.89 -1.85
N VAL A 381 14.26 45.32 -2.53
CA VAL A 381 13.30 46.11 -3.32
C VAL A 381 11.88 45.82 -2.86
N SER A 382 11.29 46.79 -2.17
CA SER A 382 9.84 46.87 -1.97
C SER A 382 9.21 47.43 -3.24
N ALA A 383 8.18 46.77 -3.76
CA ALA A 383 7.29 47.34 -4.76
C ALA A 383 5.89 46.72 -4.62
N ALA A 384 4.95 47.49 -4.07
CA ALA A 384 3.53 47.17 -4.13
C ALA A 384 2.97 47.58 -5.50
N ALA A 385 2.12 46.74 -6.11
CA ALA A 385 1.23 47.16 -7.19
C ALA A 385 -0.04 46.29 -7.24
N THR A 386 -1.10 46.85 -6.69
CA THR A 386 -2.48 46.94 -7.22
C THR A 386 -3.05 45.81 -8.09
N ALA A 387 -4.26 45.37 -7.71
CA ALA A 387 -5.09 44.45 -8.48
C ALA A 387 -5.57 45.02 -9.83
N ALA A 388 -5.80 44.12 -10.80
CA ALA A 388 -6.67 44.35 -11.94
C ALA A 388 -7.72 43.23 -12.00
N ALA A 389 -8.96 43.57 -11.66
CA ALA A 389 -10.08 42.65 -11.80
C ALA A 389 -10.63 42.71 -13.24
N LEU A 390 -10.74 41.56 -13.89
CA LEU A 390 -11.53 41.40 -15.11
C LEU A 390 -12.50 40.23 -14.92
N ALA A 391 -13.78 40.59 -14.72
CA ALA A 391 -14.87 39.63 -14.78
C ALA A 391 -15.25 39.40 -16.24
N CYS A 392 -15.40 38.14 -16.65
CA CYS A 392 -16.07 37.78 -17.90
C CYS A 392 -16.91 36.51 -17.71
N ALA A 393 -18.07 36.50 -18.38
CA ALA A 393 -19.24 35.68 -18.09
C ALA A 393 -19.05 34.14 -18.24
N ARG A 394 -19.91 33.41 -17.50
CA ARG A 394 -20.22 31.99 -17.76
C ARG A 394 -20.90 31.81 -19.13
N PRO A 395 -20.62 30.72 -19.85
CA PRO A 395 -21.59 30.09 -20.73
C PRO A 395 -22.53 29.17 -19.90
N ILE A 396 -23.82 29.21 -20.21
CA ILE A 396 -24.82 28.24 -19.75
C ILE A 396 -24.94 27.15 -20.83
N SER A 397 -24.94 25.87 -20.43
CA SER A 397 -25.25 24.73 -21.31
C SER A 397 -26.31 23.83 -20.65
N PRO A 398 -27.24 23.22 -21.44
CA PRO A 398 -28.48 22.67 -20.91
C PRO A 398 -28.40 21.21 -20.45
N SER A 399 -29.26 20.85 -19.50
CA SER A 399 -29.58 19.45 -19.16
C SER A 399 -30.68 18.90 -20.08
N PRO A 400 -30.62 17.63 -20.49
CA PRO A 400 -31.76 16.90 -21.05
C PRO A 400 -32.46 16.04 -19.98
N SER A 401 -33.79 16.08 -19.96
CA SER A 401 -34.65 15.33 -19.02
C SER A 401 -35.65 14.44 -19.78
N ILE A 402 -35.42 13.13 -19.84
CA ILE A 402 -36.39 12.07 -20.21
C ILE A 402 -35.90 10.79 -19.49
N GLY A 403 -36.73 9.93 -18.89
CA GLY A 403 -38.17 9.94 -18.68
C GLY A 403 -38.59 8.75 -17.79
N SER A 404 -39.80 8.79 -17.25
CA SER A 404 -40.33 7.82 -16.27
C SER A 404 -40.69 6.46 -16.90
N VAL A 405 -40.44 5.36 -16.18
CA VAL A 405 -41.09 4.04 -16.40
C VAL A 405 -41.42 3.42 -15.03
N GLU A 406 -42.52 2.67 -14.98
CA GLU A 406 -43.30 2.34 -13.79
C GLU A 406 -42.74 1.21 -12.90
N GLU A 407 -43.18 1.25 -11.64
CA GLU A 407 -43.13 0.16 -10.66
C GLU A 407 -44.41 -0.71 -10.78
N PRO A 408 -44.36 -2.02 -10.52
CA PRO A 408 -45.55 -2.77 -10.09
C PRO A 408 -45.47 -3.16 -8.60
N SER A 409 -46.58 -2.95 -7.90
CA SER A 409 -46.74 -3.01 -6.45
C SER A 409 -47.11 -4.40 -5.90
N ALA A 410 -46.69 -4.69 -4.66
CA ALA A 410 -47.39 -5.47 -3.63
C ALA A 410 -46.50 -5.60 -2.37
N SER A 411 -46.97 -5.57 -1.13
CA SER A 411 -48.29 -5.24 -0.58
C SER A 411 -48.14 -4.99 0.93
N ALA A 412 -48.73 -3.94 1.47
CA ALA A 412 -48.62 -3.63 2.90
C ALA A 412 -49.62 -4.46 3.75
N SER A 413 -49.18 -4.89 4.94
CA SER A 413 -50.07 -5.33 6.01
C SER A 413 -49.95 -4.39 7.21
N THR A 414 -50.98 -3.57 7.41
CA THR A 414 -51.04 -2.58 8.49
C THR A 414 -51.61 -3.23 9.76
N VAL A 415 -50.86 -3.20 10.85
CA VAL A 415 -51.42 -3.31 12.21
C VAL A 415 -50.94 -2.12 13.01
N SER A 416 -51.90 -1.41 13.60
CA SER A 416 -51.65 -0.18 14.36
C SER A 416 -51.96 -0.37 15.84
N ARG A 417 -51.27 0.45 16.65
CA ARG A 417 -51.71 1.01 17.94
C ARG A 417 -51.32 0.26 19.22
N GLY A 418 -50.55 0.96 20.05
CA GLY A 418 -50.29 0.64 21.46
C GLY A 418 -49.13 1.48 22.01
N PRO A 419 -49.37 2.54 22.81
CA PRO A 419 -48.29 3.31 23.43
C PRO A 419 -47.79 2.58 24.68
N MET A 420 -46.51 2.18 24.71
CA MET A 420 -45.91 1.66 25.95
C MET A 420 -45.30 2.79 26.79
N LEU A 421 -45.71 2.76 28.06
CA LEU A 421 -45.30 3.63 29.15
C LEU A 421 -43.78 3.72 29.30
N ALA A 422 -43.29 4.93 29.63
CA ALA A 422 -41.91 5.11 30.06
C ALA A 422 -41.67 4.41 31.41
N LEU A 423 -40.70 3.50 31.44
CA LEU A 423 -40.17 2.92 32.68
C LEU A 423 -39.06 3.82 33.26
N PRO A 424 -38.96 3.97 34.58
CA PRO A 424 -38.00 4.87 35.20
C PRO A 424 -36.56 4.32 35.14
N ALA A 425 -35.59 5.22 35.17
CA ALA A 425 -34.17 4.87 35.16
C ALA A 425 -33.74 4.11 36.44
N PRO A 426 -32.83 3.13 36.34
CA PRO A 426 -32.31 2.41 37.50
C PRO A 426 -31.39 3.32 38.35
N PRO A 427 -31.37 3.16 39.69
CA PRO A 427 -30.52 3.96 40.57
C PRO A 427 -29.03 3.58 40.44
N ALA A 428 -28.15 4.55 40.67
CA ALA A 428 -26.70 4.37 40.61
C ALA A 428 -26.18 3.45 41.74
N PRO A 429 -25.15 2.62 41.49
CA PRO A 429 -24.59 1.74 42.50
C PRO A 429 -23.78 2.52 43.56
N VAL A 430 -24.11 2.30 44.83
CA VAL A 430 -23.38 2.85 45.99
C VAL A 430 -22.11 2.03 46.22
N LEU A 431 -20.97 2.71 46.33
CA LEU A 431 -19.69 2.09 46.69
C LEU A 431 -19.60 1.89 48.22
N PRO A 432 -19.28 0.67 48.73
CA PRO A 432 -19.01 0.46 50.14
C PRO A 432 -17.62 0.98 50.53
N ALA A 433 -17.53 1.63 51.69
CA ALA A 433 -16.30 2.21 52.21
C ALA A 433 -15.30 1.16 52.73
N THR A 434 -14.01 1.40 52.51
CA THR A 434 -12.90 0.61 53.07
C THR A 434 -12.52 1.09 54.47
N PRO A 435 -12.38 0.21 55.49
CA PRO A 435 -11.84 0.59 56.78
C PRO A 435 -10.30 0.60 56.79
N SER A 436 -9.72 1.66 57.33
CA SER A 436 -8.29 1.74 57.69
C SER A 436 -8.04 1.06 59.04
N PRO A 437 -6.81 0.55 59.28
CA PRO A 437 -6.26 0.46 60.62
C PRO A 437 -4.99 1.30 60.78
N ASP A 438 -5.01 2.22 61.75
CA ASP A 438 -3.80 2.86 62.28
C ASP A 438 -2.93 1.84 63.04
N TYR A 439 -1.61 1.99 62.98
CA TYR A 439 -0.76 1.82 64.17
C TYR A 439 0.58 2.54 64.00
N SER A 440 0.92 3.40 64.97
CA SER A 440 2.23 4.07 65.07
C SER A 440 3.17 3.30 65.99
N SER A 441 4.49 3.32 65.73
CA SER A 441 5.48 3.87 66.68
C SER A 441 6.97 3.66 66.32
N ALA A 442 7.76 4.70 66.60
CA ALA A 442 9.14 4.71 67.10
C ALA A 442 10.36 4.25 66.23
N LEU A 443 11.24 5.23 66.00
CA LEU A 443 12.70 5.11 65.76
C LEU A 443 13.46 4.79 67.07
N PRO A 444 14.76 4.43 67.00
CA PRO A 444 15.76 5.42 67.42
C PRO A 444 17.03 5.51 66.54
N SER A 445 17.75 6.63 66.69
CA SER A 445 18.90 7.06 65.87
C SER A 445 20.24 7.00 66.63
N HIS A 446 21.36 6.78 65.94
CA HIS A 446 22.77 7.13 66.31
C HIS A 446 23.71 6.70 65.16
N ARG A 447 24.91 7.25 64.88
CA ARG A 447 25.62 8.53 65.16
C ARG A 447 26.87 8.54 64.22
N GLY A 448 27.24 9.66 63.57
CA GLY A 448 28.57 9.83 62.93
C GLY A 448 29.66 10.24 63.95
N PRO A 449 30.84 10.82 63.57
CA PRO A 449 31.43 11.18 62.25
C PRO A 449 32.93 10.65 62.19
N PRO A 450 34.00 11.28 61.59
CA PRO A 450 34.11 12.46 60.70
C PRO A 450 35.07 12.41 59.47
N SER A 451 34.82 13.39 58.61
CA SER A 451 35.68 14.25 57.77
C SER A 451 37.22 14.07 57.69
N GLY A 452 37.75 14.23 56.47
CA GLY A 452 39.15 14.58 56.17
C GLY A 452 39.27 15.30 54.81
N SER A 453 39.95 16.45 54.77
CA SER A 453 39.99 17.40 53.64
C SER A 453 41.26 17.31 52.79
N GLY A 454 41.21 17.70 51.51
CA GLY A 454 42.43 17.93 50.70
C GLY A 454 42.16 18.41 49.27
N SER A 455 42.46 19.68 48.98
CA SER A 455 42.37 20.30 47.65
C SER A 455 43.69 20.22 46.88
N SER A 456 43.66 20.15 45.54
CA SER A 456 44.21 21.21 44.64
C SER A 456 44.61 20.76 43.24
N ALA A 457 44.23 21.59 42.25
CA ALA A 457 44.92 22.01 41.03
C ALA A 457 45.78 21.04 40.15
N GLY A 458 45.57 21.14 38.83
CA GLY A 458 46.51 20.67 37.81
C GLY A 458 45.92 20.73 36.40
N ALA A 459 46.26 21.75 35.61
CA ALA A 459 45.79 21.92 34.23
C ALA A 459 46.96 21.96 33.23
N SER A 460 46.77 21.38 32.04
CA SER A 460 47.58 21.67 30.84
C SER A 460 46.89 21.16 29.57
N ALA A 461 47.24 21.74 28.41
CA ALA A 461 46.53 21.60 27.14
C ALA A 461 47.41 21.04 26.00
N PHE A 462 46.76 20.40 25.01
CA PHE A 462 46.97 20.35 23.53
C PHE A 462 48.30 20.82 22.86
N PRO A 463 48.58 20.49 21.56
CA PRO A 463 48.22 19.34 20.70
C PRO A 463 49.47 18.78 19.90
N PRO A 464 49.50 18.57 18.54
CA PRO A 464 49.19 17.32 17.83
C PRO A 464 50.33 16.79 16.90
N ALA A 465 50.13 15.61 16.28
CA ALA A 465 50.80 15.24 15.01
C ALA A 465 49.97 14.23 14.19
N SER A 466 50.04 14.35 12.85
CA SER A 466 49.31 13.55 11.87
C SER A 466 50.19 12.49 11.20
N ALA A 467 49.61 11.36 10.77
CA ALA A 467 50.09 10.57 9.62
C ALA A 467 48.97 9.68 9.05
N SER A 468 49.05 9.36 7.76
CA SER A 468 47.99 8.69 6.96
C SER A 468 48.46 7.33 6.39
N LEU A 469 47.57 6.65 5.63
CA LEU A 469 47.83 5.46 4.77
C LEU A 469 47.91 4.10 5.52
N SER A 470 47.59 2.92 4.96
CA SER A 470 46.86 2.53 3.73
C SER A 470 46.61 0.99 3.69
N LEU A 471 45.49 0.56 3.10
CA LEU A 471 45.15 -0.75 2.47
C LEU A 471 45.52 -2.14 3.09
N SER A 472 44.46 -2.94 3.34
CA SER A 472 44.29 -4.36 2.91
C SER A 472 45.00 -5.49 3.74
N PRO A 473 44.76 -6.82 3.50
CA PRO A 473 44.18 -7.68 4.53
C PRO A 473 45.07 -8.88 4.98
N PRO A 474 44.74 -9.57 6.09
CA PRO A 474 45.48 -10.77 6.50
C PRO A 474 45.06 -12.05 5.74
N PRO A 475 45.98 -13.01 5.52
CA PRO A 475 45.73 -14.25 4.80
C PRO A 475 45.20 -15.38 5.69
N ALA A 476 44.66 -16.42 5.05
CA ALA A 476 44.41 -17.71 5.69
C ALA A 476 45.67 -18.59 5.69
N PHE A 477 45.95 -19.26 6.81
CA PHE A 477 46.77 -20.49 6.84
C PHE A 477 46.29 -21.39 7.99
N ALA A 478 46.18 -22.68 7.71
CA ALA A 478 45.81 -23.72 8.67
C ALA A 478 47.05 -24.51 9.14
N LEU A 479 47.03 -25.04 10.37
CA LEU A 479 47.86 -26.15 10.85
C LEU A 479 47.25 -26.76 12.15
N PRO A 480 47.69 -27.95 12.64
CA PRO A 480 46.73 -28.99 13.00
C PRO A 480 46.63 -29.41 14.48
N VAL A 481 45.59 -30.21 14.72
CA VAL A 481 45.31 -31.17 15.80
C VAL A 481 46.47 -31.54 16.74
N PHE A 482 46.21 -31.43 18.05
CA PHE A 482 46.81 -32.27 19.08
C PHE A 482 45.73 -33.09 19.79
N SER A 483 45.97 -34.39 19.95
CA SER A 483 45.07 -35.33 20.63
C SER A 483 45.53 -35.58 22.07
N ALA A 484 44.59 -35.67 23.01
CA ALA A 484 44.80 -36.13 24.39
C ALA A 484 43.60 -37.01 24.83
N PRO A 485 43.78 -37.93 25.79
CA PRO A 485 43.14 -39.24 25.72
C PRO A 485 41.74 -39.36 26.33
N SER A 486 41.08 -40.44 25.93
CA SER A 486 39.72 -40.85 26.25
C SER A 486 39.51 -41.40 27.67
N THR A 487 38.36 -41.08 28.25
CA THR A 487 37.71 -41.84 29.34
C THR A 487 36.28 -42.17 28.90
N PRO A 488 35.77 -43.41 29.02
CA PRO A 488 34.54 -43.82 28.34
C PRO A 488 33.28 -43.56 29.17
N SER A 489 32.26 -42.93 28.56
CA SER A 489 30.85 -43.08 28.98
C SER A 489 29.89 -42.62 27.89
N LEU A 490 29.16 -43.60 27.31
CA LEU A 490 27.89 -43.48 26.59
C LEU A 490 27.72 -42.31 25.59
N SER A 491 28.03 -42.61 24.33
CA SER A 491 27.66 -41.79 23.18
C SER A 491 26.14 -41.63 23.04
N LEU A 492 25.61 -40.48 23.44
CA LEU A 492 24.28 -40.06 23.01
C LEU A 492 24.36 -39.62 21.54
N GLN A 493 23.99 -40.51 20.62
CA GLN A 493 23.96 -40.17 19.19
C GLN A 493 22.99 -39.00 18.97
N SER A 494 23.51 -37.91 18.40
CA SER A 494 22.69 -36.78 17.96
C SER A 494 21.94 -37.15 16.68
N SER A 495 20.87 -37.94 16.80
CA SER A 495 20.00 -38.27 15.67
C SER A 495 19.19 -37.04 15.24
N GLU A 496 19.37 -36.68 13.98
CA GLU A 496 18.48 -35.76 13.26
C GLU A 496 17.04 -36.30 13.34
N PRO A 497 16.00 -35.47 13.56
CA PRO A 497 14.63 -35.96 13.72
C PRO A 497 14.18 -36.72 12.48
N GLU A 498 13.71 -37.96 12.68
CA GLU A 498 13.12 -38.77 11.61
C GLU A 498 12.01 -37.99 10.90
N LYS A 499 12.05 -37.96 9.56
CA LYS A 499 11.07 -37.25 8.73
C LYS A 499 9.76 -38.02 8.69
N TYR A 500 9.02 -37.98 9.79
CA TYR A 500 7.72 -38.64 9.94
C TYR A 500 6.56 -37.70 9.55
N GLU A 501 5.64 -38.20 8.73
CA GLU A 501 4.38 -37.55 8.39
C GLU A 501 3.20 -38.40 8.88
N GLN A 502 2.30 -37.78 9.65
CA GLN A 502 1.09 -38.44 10.14
C GLN A 502 0.17 -38.84 8.98
N SER A 503 -0.36 -40.07 9.05
CA SER A 503 -1.15 -40.70 8.01
C SER A 503 -2.44 -39.94 7.72
N ARG A 504 -2.59 -39.46 6.49
CA ARG A 504 -3.75 -38.66 6.05
C ARG A 504 -5.03 -39.47 5.82
N ILE A 505 -4.89 -40.79 5.67
CA ILE A 505 -5.98 -41.70 5.24
C ILE A 505 -6.80 -42.28 6.40
N ILE A 506 -6.46 -41.97 7.66
CA ILE A 506 -7.16 -42.52 8.82
C ILE A 506 -8.57 -41.89 8.98
N THR A 507 -9.60 -42.74 8.98
CA THR A 507 -11.02 -42.36 9.00
C THR A 507 -11.75 -42.63 10.33
N THR A 508 -11.09 -43.20 11.33
CA THR A 508 -11.65 -43.59 12.65
C THR A 508 -10.81 -43.03 13.80
N ILE A 509 -11.43 -42.74 14.94
CA ILE A 509 -10.74 -42.16 16.12
C ILE A 509 -9.80 -43.17 16.77
N THR A 510 -10.15 -44.46 16.76
CA THR A 510 -9.32 -45.56 17.28
C THR A 510 -7.95 -45.62 16.59
N HIS A 511 -7.91 -45.65 15.25
CA HIS A 511 -6.64 -45.64 14.51
C HIS A 511 -5.88 -44.30 14.62
N VAL A 512 -6.58 -43.16 14.82
CA VAL A 512 -5.91 -41.88 15.13
C VAL A 512 -5.21 -41.92 16.49
N TRP A 513 -5.80 -42.63 17.45
CA TRP A 513 -5.22 -42.86 18.77
C TRP A 513 -4.10 -43.90 18.75
N GLU A 514 -4.20 -44.93 17.91
CA GLU A 514 -3.15 -45.92 17.69
C GLU A 514 -1.88 -45.28 17.10
N GLU A 515 -2.01 -44.46 16.05
CA GLU A 515 -0.91 -43.65 15.51
C GLU A 515 -0.25 -42.78 16.60
N TYR A 516 -1.04 -42.28 17.56
CA TYR A 516 -0.53 -41.47 18.66
C TYR A 516 0.20 -42.25 19.73
N SER A 517 -0.35 -43.38 20.15
CA SER A 517 0.10 -44.15 21.32
C SER A 517 1.12 -45.24 21.00
N LYS A 518 1.01 -45.86 19.82
CA LYS A 518 1.77 -47.06 19.41
C LYS A 518 2.48 -46.90 18.06
N GLY A 519 2.05 -45.93 17.25
CA GLY A 519 2.52 -45.75 15.87
C GLY A 519 1.70 -46.57 14.88
N ILE A 520 1.95 -46.40 13.58
CA ILE A 520 1.25 -47.13 12.51
C ILE A 520 2.17 -47.37 11.32
N ASN A 521 1.98 -48.46 10.58
CA ASN A 521 2.76 -48.84 9.40
C ASN A 521 4.29 -48.90 9.64
N GLY A 522 4.71 -49.33 10.83
CA GLY A 522 6.14 -49.37 11.21
C GLY A 522 6.75 -48.01 11.52
N GLY A 523 5.98 -46.92 11.50
CA GLY A 523 6.41 -45.60 11.94
C GLY A 523 6.28 -45.41 13.46
N PRO A 524 7.07 -44.49 14.05
CA PRO A 524 7.09 -44.22 15.49
C PRO A 524 5.76 -43.66 16.02
N ALA A 525 5.50 -43.88 17.32
CA ALA A 525 4.37 -43.28 18.02
C ALA A 525 4.50 -41.75 18.10
N VAL A 526 3.43 -41.02 17.75
CA VAL A 526 3.47 -39.55 17.75
C VAL A 526 3.68 -38.97 19.16
N ARG A 527 3.28 -39.69 20.22
CA ARG A 527 3.59 -39.34 21.62
C ARG A 527 5.10 -39.34 21.89
N ASP A 528 5.85 -40.31 21.36
CA ASP A 528 7.30 -40.41 21.54
C ASP A 528 8.03 -39.34 20.73
N LEU A 529 7.55 -39.07 19.50
CA LEU A 529 8.04 -37.99 18.66
C LEU A 529 7.95 -36.62 19.35
N GLU A 530 6.78 -36.32 19.92
CA GLU A 530 6.55 -35.08 20.67
C GLU A 530 7.40 -35.03 21.95
N THR A 531 7.58 -36.15 22.64
CA THR A 531 8.40 -36.22 23.86
C THR A 531 9.88 -35.96 23.58
N ARG A 532 10.48 -36.62 22.57
CA ARG A 532 11.90 -36.48 22.23
C ARG A 532 12.24 -35.18 21.50
N TRP A 533 11.44 -34.79 20.51
CA TRP A 533 11.81 -33.72 19.57
C TRP A 533 10.87 -32.51 19.63
N GLN A 534 9.75 -32.56 20.35
CA GLN A 534 8.80 -31.45 20.50
C GLN A 534 8.38 -30.90 19.12
N HIS A 535 8.38 -29.59 18.91
CA HIS A 535 8.06 -29.00 17.60
C HIS A 535 9.06 -29.34 16.47
N LYS A 536 10.24 -29.93 16.74
CA LYS A 536 11.31 -30.10 15.75
C LYS A 536 11.00 -31.19 14.71
N TRP A 537 10.31 -32.27 15.09
CA TRP A 537 9.86 -33.29 14.12
C TRP A 537 8.75 -32.77 13.19
N ARG A 538 8.07 -31.68 13.56
CA ARG A 538 6.99 -31.02 12.80
C ARG A 538 7.44 -29.70 12.18
N ALA A 539 8.63 -29.69 11.57
CA ALA A 539 9.19 -28.50 10.92
C ALA A 539 8.23 -27.88 9.89
N ASP A 540 7.66 -28.69 9.00
CA ASP A 540 6.72 -28.24 7.96
C ASP A 540 5.39 -27.70 8.51
N VAL A 541 4.86 -26.67 7.83
CA VAL A 541 3.60 -25.98 8.16
C VAL A 541 2.39 -26.90 8.00
N LYS A 542 2.37 -27.84 7.03
CA LYS A 542 1.24 -28.77 6.86
C LYS A 542 1.18 -29.76 8.02
N ASN A 543 2.32 -30.36 8.38
CA ASN A 543 2.43 -31.27 9.52
C ASN A 543 2.10 -30.59 10.85
N ARG A 544 2.58 -29.36 11.06
CA ARG A 544 2.27 -28.58 12.27
C ARG A 544 0.77 -28.28 12.42
N LYS A 545 0.09 -27.87 11.33
CA LYS A 545 -1.36 -27.62 11.33
C LYS A 545 -2.17 -28.89 11.60
N PHE A 546 -1.78 -30.00 10.99
CA PHE A 546 -2.51 -31.26 11.11
C PHE A 546 -2.36 -31.89 12.49
N PHE A 547 -1.14 -31.90 13.05
CA PHE A 547 -0.92 -32.27 14.44
C PHE A 547 -1.78 -31.42 15.37
N SER A 548 -1.84 -30.10 15.18
CA SER A 548 -2.68 -29.21 15.99
C SER A 548 -4.19 -29.44 15.86
N GLN A 549 -4.65 -30.17 14.83
CA GLN A 549 -6.04 -30.60 14.70
C GLN A 549 -6.26 -31.96 15.36
N ARG A 550 -5.34 -32.92 15.18
CA ARG A 550 -5.37 -34.23 15.84
C ARG A 550 -5.12 -34.16 17.35
N SER A 551 -4.29 -33.24 17.83
CA SER A 551 -3.94 -33.08 19.25
C SER A 551 -5.16 -32.84 20.14
N LYS A 552 -6.20 -32.19 19.59
CA LYS A 552 -7.47 -32.01 20.29
C LYS A 552 -8.16 -33.34 20.60
N LEU A 553 -8.14 -34.31 19.67
CA LEU A 553 -8.67 -35.65 19.93
C LEU A 553 -7.85 -36.36 21.01
N TYR A 554 -6.52 -36.26 20.96
CA TYR A 554 -5.64 -36.84 21.98
C TYR A 554 -5.98 -36.31 23.38
N SER A 555 -6.08 -34.98 23.52
CA SER A 555 -6.44 -34.32 24.79
C SER A 555 -7.81 -34.77 25.32
N ILE A 556 -8.77 -35.04 24.45
CA ILE A 556 -10.13 -35.47 24.85
C ILE A 556 -10.17 -36.94 25.24
N ILE A 557 -9.42 -37.80 24.54
CA ILE A 557 -9.26 -39.21 24.94
C ILE A 557 -8.64 -39.29 26.34
N GLN A 558 -7.56 -38.54 26.57
CA GLN A 558 -6.88 -38.45 27.87
C GLN A 558 -7.80 -37.89 28.97
N ARG A 559 -8.54 -36.82 28.66
CA ARG A 559 -9.53 -36.22 29.57
C ARG A 559 -10.66 -37.20 29.92
N LEU A 560 -11.21 -37.90 28.92
CA LEU A 560 -12.29 -38.87 29.12
C LEU A 560 -11.81 -40.07 29.95
N ALA A 561 -10.61 -40.58 29.67
CA ALA A 561 -9.97 -41.65 30.43
C ALA A 561 -9.82 -41.26 31.91
N ALA A 562 -9.31 -40.05 32.18
CA ALA A 562 -9.14 -39.53 33.54
C ALA A 562 -10.48 -39.30 34.27
N GLU A 563 -11.44 -38.63 33.64
CA GLU A 563 -12.74 -38.30 34.27
C GLU A 563 -13.62 -39.54 34.50
N LYS A 564 -13.57 -40.54 33.62
CA LYS A 564 -14.36 -41.79 33.74
C LYS A 564 -13.60 -42.96 34.36
N ARG A 565 -12.31 -42.79 34.68
CA ARG A 565 -11.42 -43.84 35.22
C ARG A 565 -11.37 -45.10 34.35
N ILE A 566 -11.37 -44.91 33.03
CA ILE A 566 -11.25 -45.97 32.02
C ILE A 566 -9.89 -45.86 31.32
N SER A 567 -9.44 -46.93 30.64
CA SER A 567 -8.20 -46.88 29.87
C SER A 567 -8.28 -45.91 28.69
N GLU A 568 -7.14 -45.37 28.25
CA GLU A 568 -7.10 -44.46 27.09
C GLU A 568 -7.65 -45.13 25.82
N ASP A 569 -7.39 -46.43 25.62
CA ASP A 569 -7.92 -47.23 24.50
C ASP A 569 -9.45 -47.44 24.60
N ALA A 570 -10.00 -47.61 25.80
CA ALA A 570 -11.46 -47.65 26.01
C ALA A 570 -12.12 -46.29 25.76
N ALA A 571 -11.48 -45.19 26.18
CA ALA A 571 -11.95 -43.83 25.90
C ALA A 571 -11.93 -43.52 24.39
N ALA A 572 -10.89 -43.93 23.66
CA ALA A 572 -10.83 -43.80 22.20
C ALA A 572 -11.94 -44.61 21.51
N THR A 573 -12.25 -45.80 22.01
CA THR A 573 -13.36 -46.64 21.52
C THR A 573 -14.72 -45.99 21.77
N ALA A 574 -14.96 -45.42 22.95
CA ALA A 574 -16.21 -44.72 23.28
C ALA A 574 -16.45 -43.48 22.39
N LEU A 575 -15.40 -42.69 22.13
CA LEU A 575 -15.44 -41.55 21.22
C LEU A 575 -15.72 -41.98 19.77
N GLU A 576 -15.18 -43.11 19.33
CA GLU A 576 -15.45 -43.69 18.02
C GLU A 576 -16.91 -44.17 17.87
N SER A 577 -17.47 -44.83 18.89
CA SER A 577 -18.89 -45.20 18.93
C SER A 577 -19.81 -43.98 18.84
N ALA A 578 -19.50 -42.90 19.57
CA ALA A 578 -20.25 -41.65 19.49
C ALA A 578 -20.13 -40.99 18.09
N ARG A 579 -18.93 -40.98 17.49
CA ARG A 579 -18.74 -40.49 16.10
C ARG A 579 -19.59 -41.29 15.11
N ALA A 580 -19.61 -42.61 15.25
CA ALA A 580 -20.37 -43.51 14.38
C ALA A 580 -21.88 -43.26 14.50
N ALA A 581 -22.40 -43.13 15.73
CA ALA A 581 -23.79 -42.79 16.00
C ALA A 581 -24.20 -41.42 15.40
N LEU A 582 -23.33 -40.41 15.51
CA LEU A 582 -23.53 -39.07 14.91
C LEU A 582 -23.35 -39.06 13.37
N LYS A 583 -22.86 -40.15 12.77
CA LYS A 583 -22.53 -40.27 11.34
C LYS A 583 -21.61 -39.14 10.84
N LYS A 584 -20.57 -38.80 11.61
CA LYS A 584 -19.61 -37.70 11.29
C LYS A 584 -18.22 -38.21 10.93
N SER A 585 -17.47 -37.43 10.16
CA SER A 585 -16.07 -37.71 9.84
C SER A 585 -15.13 -37.37 11.00
N VAL A 586 -13.92 -37.93 10.99
CA VAL A 586 -12.85 -37.56 11.94
C VAL A 586 -12.44 -36.08 11.81
N ASP A 587 -12.41 -35.52 10.60
CA ASP A 587 -12.18 -34.08 10.39
C ASP A 587 -13.26 -33.21 11.06
N TRP A 588 -14.54 -33.63 10.99
CA TRP A 588 -15.62 -32.95 11.70
C TRP A 588 -15.40 -33.01 13.22
N CYS A 589 -14.96 -34.16 13.75
CA CYS A 589 -14.67 -34.37 15.16
C CYS A 589 -13.54 -33.47 15.69
N GLN A 590 -12.48 -33.26 14.90
CA GLN A 590 -11.37 -32.34 15.24
C GLN A 590 -11.81 -30.86 15.30
N LYS A 591 -12.97 -30.53 14.72
CA LYS A 591 -13.56 -29.19 14.70
C LYS A 591 -14.66 -29.00 15.75
N HIS A 592 -15.39 -30.06 16.10
CA HIS A 592 -16.57 -30.04 16.97
C HIS A 592 -16.39 -30.96 18.19
N THR A 593 -15.26 -30.77 18.86
CA THR A 593 -14.78 -31.58 19.97
C THR A 593 -15.74 -31.66 21.14
N ASP A 594 -16.38 -30.54 21.49
CA ASP A 594 -17.27 -30.46 22.66
C ASP A 594 -18.60 -31.21 22.42
N ILE A 595 -19.09 -31.17 21.17
CA ILE A 595 -20.29 -31.91 20.74
C ILE A 595 -20.02 -33.41 20.76
N LEU A 596 -18.86 -33.85 20.24
CA LEU A 596 -18.46 -35.26 20.29
C LEU A 596 -18.31 -35.74 21.75
N TYR A 597 -17.67 -34.93 22.60
CA TYR A 597 -17.47 -35.27 24.00
C TYR A 597 -18.79 -35.41 24.75
N THR A 598 -19.71 -34.45 24.57
CA THR A 598 -21.07 -34.50 25.15
C THR A 598 -21.84 -35.75 24.68
N ALA A 599 -21.80 -36.06 23.39
CA ALA A 599 -22.43 -37.26 22.85
C ALA A 599 -21.84 -38.55 23.45
N THR A 600 -20.52 -38.58 23.65
CA THR A 600 -19.84 -39.74 24.27
C THR A 600 -20.22 -39.91 25.73
N LEU A 601 -20.39 -38.80 26.48
CA LEU A 601 -20.88 -38.87 27.86
C LEU A 601 -22.30 -39.45 27.93
N SER A 602 -23.20 -39.08 27.02
CA SER A 602 -24.54 -39.68 26.94
C SER A 602 -24.49 -41.18 26.66
N CYS A 603 -23.60 -41.63 25.77
CA CYS A 603 -23.41 -43.05 25.45
C CYS A 603 -22.71 -43.87 26.53
N LEU A 604 -22.08 -43.25 27.54
CA LEU A 604 -21.40 -43.93 28.66
C LEU A 604 -22.23 -43.93 29.96
N VAL A 605 -23.44 -43.38 29.92
CA VAL A 605 -24.41 -43.34 31.04
C VAL A 605 -25.63 -44.23 30.74
N SER A 606 -25.65 -44.88 29.56
CA SER A 606 -26.57 -45.94 29.17
C SER A 606 -25.90 -47.31 29.28
#